data_AF-A0A1G6RLL3-F1
#
_entry.id   AF-A0A1G6RLL3-F1
#
_cell.length_a   1.000
_cell.length_b   1.000
_cell.length_c   1.000
_cell.angle_alpha   90.00
_cell.angle_beta   90.00
_cell.angle_gamma   90.00
#
_symmetry.space_group_name_H-M   'P 1'
#
loop_
_entity.id
_entity.type
_entity.pdbx_description
1 polymer ?
#
loop_
_entity_poly.entity_id
_entity_poly.type
_entity_poly.pdbx_seq_one_letter_code
_entity_poly.pdbx_strand_id
1 'polypeptide(L)'
;MDKTGNNYYQSCRLNAGLTQAQAAEAMAISTSTLAKIETDVRLPSDALVDRMADTYRSPMLAWWHLKNHSILGHHLPDVVPPQSDCDMALQSILMGDDIGQANEVVKCLLADGIIAPDEYEDLVKYNAMIKRVSDRATSINVYIDGLEKEGV
;
A
#
# COMPACT_ATOMS: atom_id res chain seq x y z
N MET A 1 0.33 13.98 0.89
CA MET A 1 1.63 14.67 0.82
C MET A 1 2.59 13.97 1.76
N ASP A 2 3.83 13.76 1.33
CA ASP A 2 4.89 13.25 2.22
C ASP A 2 5.35 14.34 3.22
N LYS A 3 6.31 14.02 4.08
CA LYS A 3 6.86 14.96 5.09
C LYS A 3 7.49 16.22 4.45
N THR A 4 7.77 16.21 3.15
CA THR A 4 8.36 17.32 2.40
C THR A 4 7.33 18.12 1.57
N GLY A 5 6.06 17.74 1.61
CA GLY A 5 4.99 18.40 0.86
C GLY A 5 4.84 17.92 -0.58
N ASN A 6 5.58 16.89 -1.00
CA ASN A 6 5.46 16.32 -2.34
C ASN A 6 4.24 15.39 -2.42
N ASN A 7 3.63 15.30 -3.60
CA ASN A 7 2.64 14.25 -3.86
C ASN A 7 3.33 12.89 -4.06
N TYR A 8 2.57 11.79 -3.95
CA TYR A 8 3.16 10.45 -3.95
C TYR A 8 3.77 10.07 -5.30
N TYR A 9 3.23 10.57 -6.41
CA TYR A 9 3.83 10.39 -7.75
C TYR A 9 5.23 11.01 -7.85
N GLN A 10 5.36 12.26 -7.40
CA GLN A 10 6.62 12.99 -7.39
C GLN A 10 7.65 12.29 -6.49
N SER A 11 7.19 11.86 -5.31
CA SER A 11 8.01 11.12 -4.36
C SER A 11 8.58 9.85 -5.00
N CYS A 12 7.72 9.05 -5.64
CA CYS A 12 8.15 7.83 -6.34
C CYS A 12 9.16 8.12 -7.46
N ARG A 13 8.98 9.19 -8.25
CA ARG A 13 9.94 9.56 -9.30
C ARG A 13 11.30 9.94 -8.72
N LEU A 14 11.32 10.81 -7.70
CA LEU A 14 12.55 11.27 -7.07
C LEU A 14 13.33 10.09 -6.50
N ASN A 15 12.62 9.13 -5.91
CA ASN A 15 13.20 7.92 -5.35
C ASN A 15 13.76 6.97 -6.42
N ALA A 16 13.20 6.97 -7.63
CA ALA A 16 13.79 6.28 -8.76
C ALA A 16 15.07 6.97 -9.30
N GLY A 17 15.51 8.09 -8.69
CA GLY A 17 16.67 8.87 -9.12
C GLY A 17 16.44 9.59 -10.46
N LEU A 18 15.19 9.74 -10.89
CA LEU A 18 14.86 10.28 -12.20
C LEU A 18 14.53 11.77 -12.12
N THR A 19 15.11 12.57 -13.01
CA THR A 19 14.60 13.91 -13.29
C THR A 19 13.23 13.85 -13.95
N GLN A 20 12.45 14.94 -13.91
CA GLN A 20 11.19 15.02 -14.66
C GLN A 20 11.38 14.77 -16.16
N ALA A 21 12.51 15.21 -16.74
CA ALA A 21 12.83 14.99 -18.15
C ALA A 21 13.01 13.50 -18.46
N GLN A 22 13.85 12.80 -17.70
CA GLN A 22 14.11 11.37 -17.87
C GLN A 22 12.83 10.53 -17.68
N ALA A 23 12.05 10.84 -16.65
CA ALA A 23 10.79 10.14 -16.37
C ALA A 23 9.75 10.37 -17.47
N ALA A 24 9.58 11.62 -17.92
CA ALA A 24 8.63 11.95 -18.99
C ALA A 24 9.01 11.27 -20.32
N GLU A 25 10.29 11.23 -20.66
CA GLU A 25 10.81 10.51 -21.82
C GLU A 25 10.53 9.01 -21.73
N ALA A 26 10.87 8.37 -20.61
CA ALA A 26 10.65 6.94 -20.40
C ALA A 26 9.17 6.54 -20.50
N MET A 27 8.27 7.41 -20.04
CA MET A 27 6.82 7.20 -20.14
C MET A 27 6.18 7.77 -21.41
N ALA A 28 6.99 8.26 -22.37
CA ALA A 28 6.53 8.87 -23.62
C ALA A 28 5.42 9.95 -23.41
N ILE A 29 5.61 10.82 -22.42
CA ILE A 29 4.76 11.98 -22.15
C ILE A 29 5.58 13.28 -22.15
N SER A 30 4.91 14.43 -22.17
CA SER A 30 5.62 15.71 -22.02
C SER A 30 6.01 15.95 -20.55
N THR A 31 7.14 16.62 -20.33
CA THR A 31 7.57 17.09 -19.00
C THR A 31 6.51 17.98 -18.34
N SER A 32 5.81 18.81 -19.12
CA SER A 32 4.69 19.62 -18.64
C SER A 32 3.51 18.77 -18.14
N THR A 33 3.21 17.65 -18.80
CA THR A 33 2.17 16.71 -18.36
C THR A 33 2.55 16.11 -17.01
N LEU A 34 3.79 15.66 -16.86
CA LEU A 34 4.29 15.09 -15.62
C LEU A 34 4.26 16.13 -14.48
N ALA A 35 4.70 17.36 -14.73
CA ALA A 35 4.67 18.44 -13.75
C ALA A 35 3.24 18.74 -13.26
N LYS A 36 2.23 18.73 -14.15
CA LYS A 36 0.82 18.88 -13.76
C LYS A 36 0.32 17.73 -12.90
N ILE A 37 0.82 16.51 -13.11
CA ILE A 37 0.50 15.36 -12.26
C ILE A 37 1.12 15.52 -10.88
N GLU A 38 2.40 15.91 -10.82
CA GLU A 38 3.16 16.08 -9.57
C GLU A 38 2.68 17.27 -8.72
N THR A 39 1.95 18.21 -9.33
CA THR A 39 1.33 19.36 -8.66
C THR A 39 -0.16 19.18 -8.40
N ASP A 40 -0.69 17.96 -8.56
CA ASP A 40 -2.12 17.60 -8.42
C ASP A 40 -3.07 18.40 -9.32
N VAL A 41 -2.55 19.12 -10.32
CA VAL A 41 -3.33 19.84 -11.35
C VAL A 41 -4.02 18.85 -12.31
N ARG A 42 -3.44 17.66 -12.49
CA ARG A 42 -3.98 16.62 -13.37
C ARG A 42 -3.88 15.25 -12.71
N LEU A 43 -5.00 14.56 -12.59
CA LEU A 43 -5.01 13.14 -12.25
C LEU A 43 -4.51 12.31 -13.46
N PRO A 44 -3.53 11.42 -13.31
CA PRO A 44 -3.12 10.49 -14.36
C PRO A 44 -4.19 9.40 -14.57
N SER A 45 -4.22 8.81 -15.77
CA SER A 45 -5.04 7.62 -16.03
C SER A 45 -4.35 6.35 -15.52
N ASP A 46 -5.11 5.29 -15.26
CA ASP A 46 -4.59 4.00 -14.80
C ASP A 46 -3.44 3.48 -15.70
N ALA A 47 -3.59 3.54 -17.02
CA ALA A 47 -2.54 3.14 -17.98
C ALA A 47 -1.26 4.00 -17.93
N LEU A 48 -1.35 5.24 -17.42
CA LEU A 48 -0.17 6.06 -17.17
C LEU A 48 0.44 5.69 -15.82
N VAL A 49 -0.38 5.45 -14.79
CA VAL A 49 0.09 5.03 -13.48
C VAL A 49 0.80 3.67 -13.52
N ASP A 50 0.31 2.74 -14.33
CA ASP A 50 0.96 1.45 -14.61
C ASP A 50 2.40 1.67 -15.13
N ARG A 51 2.55 2.51 -16.15
CA ARG A 51 3.88 2.91 -16.66
C ARG A 51 4.72 3.66 -15.65
N MET A 52 4.11 4.48 -14.78
CA MET A 52 4.83 5.14 -13.68
C MET A 52 5.34 4.11 -12.68
N ALA A 53 4.53 3.14 -12.28
CA ALA A 53 4.91 2.09 -11.35
C ALA A 53 6.09 1.26 -11.88
N ASP A 54 6.06 0.90 -13.16
CA ASP A 54 7.17 0.20 -13.82
C ASP A 54 8.43 1.07 -13.92
N THR A 55 8.28 2.31 -14.41
CA THR A 55 9.39 3.24 -14.64
C THR A 55 10.09 3.60 -13.33
N TYR A 56 9.32 3.77 -12.27
CA TYR A 56 9.83 4.13 -10.94
C TYR A 56 10.19 2.91 -10.09
N ARG A 57 9.92 1.69 -10.58
CA ARG A 57 10.06 0.42 -9.85
C ARG A 57 9.33 0.47 -8.50
N SER A 58 8.14 1.05 -8.50
CA SER A 58 7.30 1.25 -7.32
C SER A 58 5.91 0.68 -7.58
N PRO A 59 5.71 -0.66 -7.43
CA PRO A 59 4.40 -1.29 -7.57
C PRO A 59 3.37 -0.70 -6.60
N MET A 60 3.83 -0.21 -5.45
CA MET A 60 2.98 0.43 -4.45
C MET A 60 2.33 1.72 -4.95
N LEU A 61 2.90 2.38 -5.97
CA LEU A 61 2.27 3.52 -6.64
C LEU A 61 0.91 3.17 -7.26
N ALA A 62 0.81 2.00 -7.89
CA ALA A 62 -0.42 1.52 -8.49
C ALA A 62 -1.48 1.24 -7.42
N TRP A 63 -1.08 0.56 -6.34
CA TRP A 63 -1.95 0.30 -5.19
C TRP A 63 -2.48 1.60 -4.57
N TRP A 64 -1.57 2.55 -4.29
CA TRP A 64 -1.91 3.83 -3.69
C TRP A 64 -2.85 4.66 -4.59
N HIS A 65 -2.60 4.67 -5.91
CA HIS A 65 -3.47 5.36 -6.86
C HIS A 65 -4.89 4.81 -6.82
N LEU A 66 -5.05 3.49 -6.91
CA LEU A 66 -6.35 2.85 -6.86
C LEU A 66 -7.05 3.09 -5.52
N LYS A 67 -6.32 3.01 -4.40
CA LYS A 67 -6.88 3.25 -3.07
C LYS A 67 -7.47 4.65 -2.93
N ASN A 68 -6.80 5.67 -3.47
CA ASN A 68 -7.16 7.07 -3.23
C ASN A 68 -8.02 7.70 -4.33
N HIS A 69 -8.02 7.17 -5.55
CA HIS A 69 -8.65 7.82 -6.71
C HIS A 69 -9.66 6.95 -7.46
N SER A 70 -9.72 5.65 -7.18
CA SER A 70 -10.72 4.76 -7.78
C SER A 70 -11.91 4.55 -6.86
N ILE A 71 -13.10 4.40 -7.44
CA ILE A 71 -14.29 3.94 -6.70
C ILE A 71 -14.07 2.56 -6.06
N LEU A 72 -13.17 1.74 -6.62
CA LEU A 72 -12.85 0.41 -6.10
C LEU A 72 -11.91 0.45 -4.88
N GLY A 73 -11.34 1.61 -4.55
CA GLY A 73 -10.38 1.75 -3.45
C GLY A 73 -10.91 1.32 -2.08
N HIS A 74 -12.22 1.43 -1.85
CA HIS A 74 -12.86 0.97 -0.61
C HIS A 74 -12.84 -0.56 -0.42
N HIS A 75 -12.53 -1.33 -1.46
CA HIS A 75 -12.34 -2.78 -1.38
C HIS A 75 -10.89 -3.18 -1.09
N LEU A 76 -9.94 -2.25 -1.22
CA LEU A 76 -8.53 -2.51 -0.92
C LEU A 76 -8.26 -2.37 0.59
N PRO A 77 -7.20 -3.01 1.12
CA PRO A 77 -6.79 -2.86 2.51
C PRO A 77 -6.72 -1.40 2.96
N ASP A 78 -7.00 -1.13 4.23
CA ASP A 78 -6.84 0.21 4.79
C ASP A 78 -5.40 0.39 5.25
N VAL A 79 -4.69 1.28 4.58
CA VAL A 79 -3.28 1.55 4.88
C VAL A 79 -3.16 2.81 5.71
N VAL A 80 -2.51 2.67 6.86
CA VAL A 80 -2.04 3.79 7.68
C VAL A 80 -0.51 3.66 7.74
N PRO A 81 0.21 4.33 6.82
CA PRO A 81 1.66 4.17 6.74
C PRO A 81 2.30 4.55 8.08
N PRO A 82 3.21 3.73 8.61
CA PRO A 82 4.00 4.09 9.78
C PRO A 82 4.60 5.50 9.66
N GLN A 83 4.62 6.23 10.78
CA GLN A 83 5.17 7.59 10.83
C GLN A 83 6.66 7.62 11.21
N SER A 84 7.17 6.51 11.76
CA SER A 84 8.56 6.32 12.19
C SER A 84 8.94 4.84 12.19
N ASP A 85 10.23 4.55 12.31
CA ASP A 85 10.74 3.17 12.38
C ASP A 85 10.19 2.43 13.61
N CYS A 86 9.98 3.16 14.71
CA CYS A 86 9.37 2.64 15.93
C CYS A 86 7.90 2.27 15.70
N ASP A 87 7.16 3.11 14.98
CA ASP A 87 5.77 2.84 14.61
C ASP A 87 5.68 1.63 13.67
N MET A 88 6.60 1.50 12.71
CA MET A 88 6.69 0.33 11.83
C MET A 88 6.98 -0.96 12.62
N ALA A 89 7.93 -0.90 13.57
CA ALA A 89 8.24 -2.04 14.44
C ALA A 89 7.03 -2.43 15.31
N LEU A 90 6.32 -1.46 15.88
CA LEU A 90 5.10 -1.70 16.65
C LEU A 90 4.00 -2.34 15.80
N GLN A 91 3.75 -1.82 14.59
CA GLN A 91 2.78 -2.42 13.67
C GLN A 91 3.16 -3.86 13.30
N SER A 92 4.45 -4.15 13.16
CA SER A 92 4.95 -5.51 12.89
C SER A 92 4.68 -6.47 14.05
N ILE A 93 4.87 -6.01 15.30
CA ILE A 93 4.56 -6.79 16.51
C ILE A 93 3.06 -7.06 16.61
N LEU A 94 2.23 -6.01 16.47
CA LEU A 94 0.78 -6.13 16.55
C LEU A 94 0.21 -7.03 15.43
N MET A 95 0.83 -7.01 14.24
CA MET A 95 0.50 -7.95 13.17
C MET A 95 0.78 -9.40 13.59
N GLY A 96 1.92 -9.65 14.24
CA GLY A 96 2.25 -10.97 14.80
C GLY A 96 1.24 -11.44 15.84
N ASP A 97 0.82 -10.55 16.73
CA ASP A 97 -0.20 -10.85 17.75
C ASP A 97 -1.56 -11.21 17.13
N ASP A 98 -2.00 -10.47 16.11
CA ASP A 98 -3.26 -10.76 15.39
C ASP A 98 -3.18 -12.10 14.63
N ILE A 99 -2.05 -12.43 14.01
CA ILE A 99 -1.84 -13.75 13.39
C ILE A 99 -1.90 -14.87 14.44
N GLY A 100 -1.24 -14.67 15.59
CA GLY A 100 -1.25 -15.63 16.69
C GLY A 100 -2.67 -15.91 17.18
N GLN A 101 -3.46 -14.86 17.40
CA GLN A 101 -4.86 -15.00 17.81
C GLN A 101 -5.72 -15.66 16.74
N ALA A 102 -5.55 -15.27 15.47
CA ALA A 102 -6.28 -15.87 14.35
C ALA A 102 -6.01 -17.39 14.24
N ASN A 103 -4.76 -17.80 14.47
CA ASN A 103 -4.37 -19.21 14.48
C ASN A 103 -5.07 -20.00 15.60
N GLU A 104 -5.26 -19.43 16.79
CA GLU A 104 -6.00 -20.11 17.86
C GLU A 104 -7.49 -20.25 17.53
N VAL A 105 -8.11 -19.22 16.91
CA VAL A 105 -9.52 -19.29 16.49
C VAL A 105 -9.71 -20.36 15.41
N VAL A 106 -8.88 -20.37 14.37
CA VAL A 106 -9.05 -21.29 13.24
C VAL A 106 -8.76 -22.74 13.60
N LYS A 107 -7.86 -23.00 14.56
CA LYS A 107 -7.62 -24.36 15.08
C LYS A 107 -8.88 -24.98 15.68
N CYS A 108 -9.66 -24.18 16.42
CA CYS A 108 -10.92 -24.63 16.99
C CYS A 108 -11.99 -24.81 15.91
N LEU A 109 -12.12 -23.82 15.03
CA LEU A 109 -13.17 -23.75 14.00
C LEU A 109 -13.02 -24.79 12.88
N LEU A 110 -11.80 -25.30 12.64
CA LEU A 110 -11.53 -26.34 11.63
C LEU A 110 -11.11 -27.68 12.26
N ALA A 111 -11.36 -27.89 13.55
CA ALA A 111 -10.95 -29.10 14.25
C ALA A 111 -11.57 -30.37 13.65
N ASP A 112 -12.81 -30.28 13.18
CA ASP A 112 -13.56 -31.36 12.52
C ASP A 112 -13.56 -31.24 10.98
N GLY A 113 -12.92 -30.18 10.46
CA GLY A 113 -12.82 -29.86 9.03
C GLY A 113 -14.09 -29.25 8.41
N ILE A 114 -15.10 -28.87 9.20
CA ILE A 114 -16.37 -28.32 8.71
C ILE A 114 -16.70 -27.06 9.50
N ILE A 115 -17.04 -25.97 8.80
CA ILE A 115 -17.56 -24.77 9.47
C ILE A 115 -19.06 -24.93 9.66
N ALA A 116 -19.49 -25.14 10.90
CA ALA A 116 -20.89 -25.29 11.27
C ALA A 116 -21.61 -23.93 11.38
N PRO A 117 -22.95 -23.88 11.27
CA PRO A 117 -23.71 -22.63 11.35
C PRO A 117 -23.55 -21.86 12.66
N ASP A 118 -23.30 -22.54 13.78
CA ASP A 118 -23.04 -21.93 15.08
C ASP A 118 -21.63 -21.34 15.20
N GLU A 119 -20.72 -21.68 14.29
CA GLU A 119 -19.33 -21.18 14.26
C GLU A 119 -19.17 -19.94 13.35
N TYR A 120 -20.23 -19.48 12.68
CA TYR A 120 -20.17 -18.32 11.80
C TYR A 120 -19.69 -17.05 12.52
N GLU A 121 -20.03 -16.89 13.80
CA GLU A 121 -19.57 -15.74 14.58
C GLU A 121 -18.04 -15.76 14.73
N ASP A 122 -17.46 -16.93 15.02
CA ASP A 122 -16.03 -17.10 15.18
C ASP A 122 -15.30 -17.02 13.82
N LEU A 123 -15.94 -17.45 12.72
CA LEU A 123 -15.44 -17.20 11.37
C LEU A 123 -15.38 -15.70 11.06
N VAL A 124 -16.39 -14.92 11.46
CA VAL A 124 -16.40 -13.46 11.29
C VAL A 124 -15.27 -12.82 12.10
N LYS A 125 -15.05 -13.25 13.35
CA LYS A 125 -13.94 -12.79 14.18
C LYS A 125 -12.58 -13.11 13.55
N TYR A 126 -12.41 -14.34 13.07
CA TYR A 126 -11.22 -14.76 12.34
C TYR A 126 -10.97 -13.89 11.10
N ASN A 127 -11.99 -13.69 10.27
CA ASN A 127 -11.87 -12.85 9.07
C ASN A 127 -11.49 -11.40 9.44
N ALA A 128 -12.05 -10.84 10.51
CA ALA A 128 -11.67 -9.51 10.98
C ALA A 128 -10.20 -9.44 11.45
N MET A 129 -9.68 -10.48 12.09
CA MET A 129 -8.25 -10.57 12.46
C MET A 129 -7.37 -10.63 11.20
N ILE A 130 -7.70 -11.51 10.24
CA ILE A 130 -6.95 -11.64 8.99
C ILE A 130 -6.94 -10.33 8.18
N LYS A 131 -8.06 -9.59 8.16
CA LYS A 131 -8.10 -8.26 7.54
C LYS A 131 -7.12 -7.28 8.18
N ARG A 132 -7.08 -7.19 9.51
CA ARG A 132 -6.12 -6.32 10.21
C ARG A 132 -4.67 -6.70 9.93
N VAL A 133 -4.38 -8.00 9.81
CA VAL A 133 -3.05 -8.48 9.39
C VAL A 133 -2.72 -7.98 7.99
N SER A 134 -3.65 -8.11 7.03
CA SER A 134 -3.47 -7.60 5.67
C SER A 134 -3.26 -6.09 5.62
N ASP A 135 -4.02 -5.34 6.41
CA ASP A 135 -3.93 -3.88 6.51
C ASP A 135 -2.55 -3.45 7.02
N ARG A 136 -2.07 -4.07 8.11
CA ARG A 136 -0.74 -3.79 8.68
C ARG A 136 0.39 -4.22 7.77
N ALA A 137 0.31 -5.41 7.15
CA ALA A 137 1.32 -5.88 6.21
C ALA A 137 1.46 -4.91 5.03
N THR A 138 0.33 -4.45 4.47
CA THR A 138 0.34 -3.46 3.39
C THR A 138 0.92 -2.13 3.86
N SER A 139 0.57 -1.68 5.07
CA SER A 139 1.10 -0.44 5.64
C SER A 139 2.61 -0.48 5.87
N ILE A 140 3.12 -1.58 6.39
CA ILE A 140 4.55 -1.83 6.57
C ILE A 140 5.26 -1.83 5.21
N ASN A 141 4.71 -2.54 4.21
CA ASN A 141 5.28 -2.55 2.86
C ASN A 141 5.37 -1.15 2.25
N VAL A 142 4.33 -0.32 2.43
CA VAL A 142 4.33 1.08 1.94
C VAL A 142 5.43 1.90 2.61
N TYR A 143 5.69 1.67 3.90
CA TYR A 143 6.73 2.37 4.65
C TYR A 143 8.14 1.89 4.33
N ILE A 144 8.37 0.58 4.26
CA ILE A 144 9.67 -0.01 3.89
C ILE A 144 10.02 0.37 2.46
N ASP A 145 9.05 0.29 1.55
CA ASP A 145 9.22 0.81 0.19
C ASP A 145 9.63 2.28 0.26
N GLY A 146 9.09 3.09 1.18
CA GLY A 146 9.58 4.44 1.47
C GLY A 146 11.03 4.53 2.01
N LEU A 147 11.47 3.62 2.88
CA LEU A 147 12.78 3.65 3.56
C LEU A 147 13.94 3.06 2.74
N GLU A 148 13.71 1.99 1.96
CA GLU A 148 14.70 1.48 1.00
C GLU A 148 15.13 2.58 0.00
N LYS A 149 14.37 3.68 -0.06
CA LYS A 149 14.59 4.87 -0.86
C LYS A 149 15.40 5.99 -0.15
N GLU A 150 15.72 5.88 1.14
CA GLU A 150 16.61 6.82 1.87
C GLU A 150 18.04 6.28 2.08
N GLY A 151 18.24 4.96 1.92
CA GLY A 151 19.51 4.26 2.17
C GLY A 151 20.41 4.03 0.95
N VAL A 152 20.16 4.71 -0.17
CA VAL A 152 20.98 4.69 -1.41
C VAL A 152 21.39 6.09 -1.81
#